data_AF-A0A948VWI2-F1
#
_entry.id   AF-A0A948VWI2-F1
#
_cell.length_a   1.000
_cell.length_b   1.000
_cell.length_c   1.000
_cell.angle_alpha   90.00
_cell.angle_beta   90.00
_cell.angle_gamma   90.00
#
_symmetry.space_group_name_H-M   'P 1'
#
loop_
_entity.id
_entity.type
_entity.pdbx_description
1 polymer ?
#
loop_
_entity_poly.entity_id
_entity_poly.type
_entity_poly.pdbx_seq_one_letter_code
_entity_poly.pdbx_strand_id
1 'polypeptide(L)'
;MRKRILFVALVLALVLTSVMPMTALAAKPVPFEAIGGITSISKGEVMPAGQSGRWRVIERELTVNLFGDIGGVEGIESTMTYKANVELSTQAGNLHGTLEAGSYVAKVNGKIEPIEFADWYLPPGTPGYPDGIPLYKLTIGGHWAFTDGAKGQGDFEGWVVFIPTPQGHVSVITGSAFTMTGKWQQP
;
A
#
# COMPACT_ATOMS: atom_id res chain seq x y z
N MET A 1 -52.30 -46.36 -4.14
CA MET A 1 -52.04 -44.93 -3.87
C MET A 1 -50.86 -44.65 -2.95
N ARG A 2 -50.68 -45.35 -1.81
CA ARG A 2 -49.58 -45.11 -0.84
C ARG A 2 -48.16 -45.07 -1.42
N LYS A 3 -47.80 -45.96 -2.36
CA LYS A 3 -46.46 -46.01 -2.96
C LYS A 3 -46.10 -44.79 -3.82
N ARG A 4 -47.08 -44.16 -4.48
CA ARG A 4 -46.86 -42.96 -5.30
C ARG A 4 -46.61 -41.71 -4.45
N ILE A 5 -47.32 -41.61 -3.31
CA ILE A 5 -47.13 -40.50 -2.36
C ILE A 5 -45.73 -40.58 -1.72
N LEU A 6 -45.27 -41.78 -1.37
CA LEU A 6 -43.92 -42.02 -0.85
C LEU A 6 -42.83 -41.59 -1.85
N PHE A 7 -43.01 -41.90 -3.13
CA PHE A 7 -42.04 -41.54 -4.16
C PHE A 7 -41.98 -40.02 -4.39
N VAL A 8 -43.15 -39.35 -4.41
CA VAL A 8 -43.21 -37.88 -4.54
C VAL A 8 -42.58 -37.19 -3.33
N ALA A 9 -42.82 -37.68 -2.11
CA ALA A 9 -42.21 -37.14 -0.90
C ALA A 9 -40.67 -37.31 -0.90
N LEU A 10 -40.16 -38.46 -1.37
CA LEU A 10 -38.73 -38.72 -1.47
C LEU A 10 -38.05 -37.81 -2.50
N VAL A 11 -38.65 -37.64 -3.68
CA VAL A 11 -38.13 -36.75 -4.72
C VAL A 11 -38.16 -35.29 -4.25
N LEU A 12 -39.23 -34.87 -3.57
CA LEU A 12 -39.34 -33.52 -3.03
C LEU A 12 -38.30 -33.25 -1.95
N ALA A 13 -38.05 -34.21 -1.06
CA ALA A 13 -37.00 -34.12 -0.04
C ALA A 13 -35.60 -34.02 -0.67
N LEU A 14 -35.31 -34.80 -1.72
CA LEU A 14 -34.04 -34.72 -2.44
C LEU A 14 -33.85 -33.35 -3.11
N VAL A 15 -34.89 -32.83 -3.78
CA VAL A 15 -34.85 -31.51 -4.41
C VAL A 15 -34.66 -30.42 -3.36
N LEU A 16 -35.36 -30.48 -2.23
CA LEU A 16 -35.18 -29.53 -1.12
C LEU A 16 -33.76 -29.56 -0.53
N THR A 17 -33.11 -30.73 -0.47
CA THR A 17 -31.70 -30.81 -0.04
C THR A 17 -30.71 -30.29 -1.08
N SER A 18 -31.01 -30.40 -2.39
CA SER A 18 -30.16 -29.85 -3.46
C SER A 18 -30.28 -28.33 -3.63
N VAL A 19 -31.33 -27.72 -3.08
CA VAL A 19 -31.58 -26.27 -3.14
C VAL A 19 -31.20 -25.59 -1.82
N MET A 20 -30.70 -26.34 -0.83
CA MET A 20 -30.12 -25.68 0.34
C MET A 20 -28.94 -24.83 -0.14
N PRO A 21 -28.95 -23.50 0.09
CA PRO A 21 -27.79 -22.69 -0.23
C PRO A 21 -26.64 -23.30 0.54
N MET A 22 -25.57 -23.69 -0.19
CA MET A 22 -24.29 -23.94 0.43
C MET A 22 -24.07 -22.76 1.35
N THR A 23 -24.14 -22.99 2.66
CA THR A 23 -23.85 -21.97 3.64
C THR A 23 -22.36 -21.77 3.45
N ALA A 24 -22.01 -20.80 2.59
CA ALA A 24 -20.65 -20.35 2.41
C ALA A 24 -20.28 -19.82 3.78
N LEU A 25 -19.64 -20.68 4.59
CA LEU A 25 -19.08 -20.30 5.87
C LEU A 25 -18.12 -19.17 5.52
N ALA A 26 -18.50 -17.94 5.88
CA ALA A 26 -17.62 -16.80 5.72
C ALA A 26 -16.32 -17.16 6.44
N ALA A 27 -15.25 -17.36 5.68
CA ALA A 27 -13.99 -17.78 6.27
C ALA A 27 -13.56 -16.70 7.27
N LYS A 28 -13.16 -17.13 8.46
CA LYS A 28 -12.79 -16.21 9.53
C LYS A 28 -11.58 -15.38 9.06
N PRO A 29 -11.58 -14.05 9.27
CA PRO A 29 -10.43 -13.23 8.96
C PRO A 29 -9.18 -13.74 9.68
N VAL A 30 -8.09 -13.93 8.94
CA VAL A 30 -6.78 -14.32 9.46
C VAL A 30 -5.87 -13.09 9.53
N PRO A 31 -4.82 -13.10 10.37
CA PRO A 31 -3.80 -12.04 10.36
C PRO A 31 -3.23 -11.83 8.96
N PHE A 32 -2.87 -10.59 8.67
CA PHE A 32 -2.23 -10.19 7.42
C PHE A 32 -0.92 -9.49 7.73
N GLU A 33 0.15 -9.86 7.04
CA GLU A 33 1.46 -9.21 7.08
C GLU A 33 2.15 -9.23 5.71
N ALA A 34 2.52 -8.05 5.23
CA ALA A 34 3.39 -7.88 4.07
C ALA A 34 4.48 -6.85 4.37
N ILE A 35 5.73 -7.19 4.08
CA ILE A 35 6.90 -6.33 4.33
C ILE A 35 7.67 -6.11 3.04
N GLY A 36 8.40 -5.00 2.94
CA GLY A 36 9.05 -4.66 1.68
C GLY A 36 9.92 -3.43 1.76
N GLY A 37 10.39 -3.01 0.59
CA GLY A 37 11.15 -1.78 0.39
C GLY A 37 10.56 -0.94 -0.73
N ILE A 38 10.56 0.37 -0.55
CA ILE A 38 10.22 1.32 -1.61
C ILE A 38 11.44 1.43 -2.52
N THR A 39 11.30 1.04 -3.79
CA THR A 39 12.39 0.97 -4.77
C THR A 39 12.44 2.19 -5.66
N SER A 40 11.30 2.84 -5.90
CA SER A 40 11.21 3.99 -6.78
C SER A 40 10.09 4.95 -6.36
N ILE A 41 10.27 6.23 -6.65
CA ILE A 41 9.25 7.27 -6.49
C ILE A 41 9.26 8.09 -7.78
N SER A 42 8.16 8.09 -8.52
CA SER A 42 8.06 8.86 -9.75
C SER A 42 8.15 10.37 -9.46
N LYS A 43 8.44 11.19 -10.46
CA LYS A 43 8.42 12.66 -10.27
C LYS A 43 7.01 13.16 -9.95
N GLY A 44 6.01 12.52 -10.54
CA GLY A 44 4.60 12.88 -10.43
C GLY A 44 4.28 14.24 -11.06
N GLU A 45 3.01 14.60 -11.02
CA GLU A 45 2.53 15.94 -11.38
C GLU A 45 2.25 16.73 -10.10
N VAL A 46 3.00 17.82 -9.89
CA VAL A 46 2.96 18.64 -8.68
C VAL A 46 2.72 20.10 -9.08
N MET A 47 1.70 20.72 -8.49
CA MET A 47 1.31 22.10 -8.78
C MET A 47 0.96 22.88 -7.51
N PRO A 48 1.18 24.20 -7.49
CA PRO A 48 0.86 24.99 -6.30
C PRO A 48 -0.65 25.00 -6.07
N ALA A 49 -1.07 24.83 -4.82
CA ALA A 49 -2.48 24.89 -4.42
C ALA A 49 -2.91 26.36 -4.19
N GLY A 50 -2.78 27.18 -5.24
CA GLY A 50 -3.04 28.62 -5.17
C GLY A 50 -2.07 29.33 -4.21
N GLN A 51 -2.60 30.23 -3.36
CA GLN A 51 -1.83 31.00 -2.38
C GLN A 51 -1.77 30.35 -0.98
N SER A 52 -2.11 29.06 -0.86
CA SER A 52 -2.23 28.39 0.44
C SER A 52 -0.90 27.98 1.10
N GLY A 53 0.24 28.15 0.41
CA GLY A 53 1.53 27.63 0.87
C GLY A 53 1.61 26.09 0.80
N ARG A 54 0.77 25.46 -0.02
CA ARG A 54 0.71 24.00 -0.19
C ARG A 54 0.94 23.59 -1.64
N TRP A 55 1.46 22.38 -1.83
CA TRP A 55 1.49 21.69 -3.10
C TRP A 55 0.37 20.68 -3.21
N ARG A 56 -0.25 20.63 -4.38
CA ARG A 56 -1.14 19.55 -4.79
C ARG A 56 -0.34 18.59 -5.65
N VAL A 57 -0.22 17.35 -5.18
CA VAL A 57 0.24 16.21 -5.96
C VAL A 57 -1.01 15.62 -6.64
N ILE A 58 -1.10 15.77 -7.95
CA ILE A 58 -2.24 15.26 -8.73
C ILE A 58 -2.17 13.75 -8.83
N GLU A 59 -0.97 13.24 -9.08
CA GLU A 59 -0.70 11.82 -9.21
C GLU A 59 0.81 11.59 -9.04
N ARG A 60 1.14 10.53 -8.31
CA ARG A 60 2.50 10.06 -8.10
C ARG A 60 2.48 8.57 -7.83
N GLU A 61 3.55 7.90 -8.23
CA GLU A 61 3.69 6.46 -8.11
C GLU A 61 4.85 6.14 -7.18
N LEU A 62 4.64 5.21 -6.26
CA LEU A 62 5.67 4.55 -5.47
C LEU A 62 5.74 3.11 -5.92
N THR A 63 6.92 2.66 -6.33
CA THR A 63 7.16 1.24 -6.55
C THR A 63 7.65 0.63 -5.24
N VAL A 64 7.02 -0.46 -4.82
CA VAL A 64 7.34 -1.19 -3.60
C VAL A 64 7.51 -2.66 -3.96
N ASN A 65 8.59 -3.29 -3.50
CA ASN A 65 8.69 -4.74 -3.58
C ASN A 65 8.19 -5.34 -2.26
N LEU A 66 7.07 -6.07 -2.30
CA LEU A 66 6.40 -6.65 -1.14
C LEU A 66 6.65 -8.15 -1.05
N PHE A 67 6.86 -8.66 0.16
CA PHE A 67 7.00 -10.08 0.53
C PHE A 67 5.92 -10.44 1.55
N GLY A 68 5.73 -11.73 1.82
CA GLY A 68 4.77 -12.21 2.82
C GLY A 68 3.42 -12.59 2.21
N ASP A 69 2.31 -12.18 2.83
CA ASP A 69 0.98 -12.69 2.47
C ASP A 69 0.54 -12.38 1.03
N ILE A 70 1.01 -11.28 0.44
CA ILE A 70 0.72 -10.92 -0.97
C ILE A 70 1.84 -11.37 -1.93
N GLY A 71 3.11 -11.21 -1.52
CA GLY A 71 4.26 -11.41 -2.41
C GLY A 71 4.95 -12.77 -2.28
N GLY A 72 4.56 -13.60 -1.31
CA GLY A 72 5.25 -14.84 -1.00
C GLY A 72 6.72 -14.61 -0.63
N VAL A 73 7.55 -15.62 -0.93
CA VAL A 73 8.99 -15.59 -0.67
C VAL A 73 9.77 -14.87 -1.77
N GLU A 74 9.28 -14.93 -3.02
CA GLU A 74 9.95 -14.32 -4.18
C GLU A 74 9.76 -12.80 -4.23
N GLY A 75 8.72 -12.31 -3.55
CA GLY A 75 8.33 -10.92 -3.58
C GLY A 75 7.51 -10.58 -4.82
N ILE A 76 6.83 -9.45 -4.77
CA ILE A 76 6.05 -8.92 -5.88
C ILE A 76 6.26 -7.41 -5.98
N GLU A 77 6.60 -6.97 -7.19
CA GLU A 77 6.60 -5.55 -7.50
C GLU A 77 5.15 -5.05 -7.46
N SER A 78 4.95 -4.03 -6.63
CA SER A 78 3.66 -3.43 -6.33
C SER A 78 3.75 -1.92 -6.57
N THR A 79 2.66 -1.33 -7.04
CA THR A 79 2.62 0.10 -7.36
C THR A 79 1.57 0.79 -6.51
N MET A 80 1.99 1.77 -5.71
CA MET A 80 1.09 2.68 -5.01
C MET A 80 0.94 3.97 -5.80
N THR A 81 -0.24 4.20 -6.37
CA THR A 81 -0.59 5.45 -7.05
C THR A 81 -1.39 6.34 -6.10
N TYR A 82 -0.91 7.54 -5.83
CA TYR A 82 -1.53 8.41 -4.83
C TYR A 82 -1.59 9.88 -5.25
N LYS A 83 -2.51 10.58 -4.60
CA LYS A 83 -2.69 12.04 -4.64
C LYS A 83 -2.44 12.56 -3.24
N ALA A 84 -1.86 13.75 -3.12
CA ALA A 84 -1.57 14.35 -1.83
C ALA A 84 -1.74 15.86 -1.86
N ASN A 85 -1.98 16.42 -0.67
CA ASN A 85 -1.95 17.86 -0.45
C ASN A 85 -0.96 18.15 0.67
N VAL A 86 0.23 18.61 0.31
CA VAL A 86 1.37 18.74 1.22
C VAL A 86 1.75 20.18 1.46
N GLU A 87 2.23 20.49 2.65
CA GLU A 87 2.77 21.81 2.98
C GLU A 87 4.09 22.05 2.23
N LEU A 88 4.29 23.26 1.69
CA LEU A 88 5.51 23.61 0.93
C LEU A 88 6.79 23.45 1.77
N SER A 89 6.75 23.88 3.04
CA SER A 89 7.91 23.93 3.94
C SER A 89 8.35 22.55 4.43
N THR A 90 7.40 21.67 4.75
CA THR A 90 7.66 20.39 5.42
C THR A 90 7.41 19.17 4.54
N GLN A 91 6.68 19.33 3.43
CA GLN A 91 6.13 18.24 2.60
C GLN A 91 5.16 17.31 3.37
N ALA A 92 4.71 17.69 4.56
CA ALA A 92 3.73 16.94 5.33
C ALA A 92 2.31 17.13 4.78
N GLY A 93 1.50 16.07 4.79
CA GLY A 93 0.13 16.17 4.30
C GLY A 93 -0.62 14.86 4.23
N ASN A 94 -1.89 14.93 3.86
CA ASN A 94 -2.71 13.73 3.68
C ASN A 94 -2.50 13.16 2.27
N LEU A 95 -2.52 11.84 2.17
CA LEU A 95 -2.45 11.10 0.92
C LEU A 95 -3.66 10.17 0.76
N HIS A 96 -4.11 10.01 -0.48
CA HIS A 96 -5.17 9.07 -0.85
C HIS A 96 -4.78 8.40 -2.17
N GLY A 97 -4.95 7.09 -2.27
CA GLY A 97 -4.49 6.36 -3.43
C GLY A 97 -4.98 4.92 -3.50
N THR A 98 -4.32 4.17 -4.37
CA THR A 98 -4.48 2.73 -4.55
C THR A 98 -3.11 2.07 -4.52
N LEU A 99 -3.05 0.83 -4.03
CA LEU A 99 -1.90 -0.06 -4.09
C LEU A 99 -2.31 -1.29 -4.90
N GLU A 100 -1.57 -1.57 -5.96
CA GLU A 100 -1.77 -2.73 -6.83
C GLU A 100 -0.60 -3.70 -6.63
N ALA A 101 -0.93 -4.97 -6.35
CA ALA A 101 0.03 -6.03 -6.10
C ALA A 101 -0.50 -7.35 -6.67
N GLY A 102 -0.09 -7.69 -7.90
CA GLY A 102 -0.60 -8.87 -8.61
C GLY A 102 -2.11 -8.75 -8.86
N SER A 103 -2.89 -9.69 -8.32
CA SER A 103 -4.37 -9.67 -8.42
C SER A 103 -5.06 -8.87 -7.31
N TYR A 104 -4.30 -8.29 -6.38
CA TYR A 104 -4.87 -7.56 -5.25
C TYR A 104 -4.83 -6.06 -5.53
N VAL A 105 -5.94 -5.39 -5.23
CA VAL A 105 -6.03 -3.93 -5.28
C VAL A 105 -6.51 -3.46 -3.92
N ALA A 106 -5.77 -2.54 -3.30
CA ALA A 106 -6.12 -1.92 -2.03
C ALA A 106 -6.29 -0.42 -2.19
N LYS A 107 -7.35 0.14 -1.60
CA LYS A 107 -7.45 1.58 -1.37
C LYS A 107 -6.56 1.95 -0.19
N VAL A 108 -5.76 3.00 -0.33
CA VAL A 108 -4.91 3.52 0.74
C VAL A 108 -5.30 4.95 1.10
N ASN A 109 -5.35 5.25 2.40
CA ASN A 109 -5.56 6.60 2.92
C ASN A 109 -4.57 6.80 4.06
N GLY A 110 -3.76 7.85 3.99
CA GLY A 110 -2.69 8.02 4.95
C GLY A 110 -2.22 9.45 5.07
N LYS A 111 -1.06 9.58 5.70
CA LYS A 111 -0.38 10.83 5.96
C LYS A 111 1.10 10.68 5.67
N ILE A 112 1.66 11.76 5.14
CA ILE A 112 3.09 11.99 4.98
C ILE A 112 3.48 12.87 6.16
N GLU A 113 4.44 12.40 6.96
CA GLU A 113 5.02 13.18 8.04
C GLU A 113 6.00 14.23 7.50
N PRO A 114 6.31 15.29 8.28
CA PRO A 114 7.33 16.26 7.90
C PRO A 114 8.64 15.58 7.49
N ILE A 115 9.24 16.08 6.41
CA ILE A 115 10.58 15.63 6.02
C ILE A 115 11.57 15.99 7.12
N GLU A 116 12.43 15.02 7.45
CA GLU A 116 13.46 15.16 8.46
C GLU A 116 14.84 15.06 7.82
N PHE A 117 15.81 15.81 8.34
CA PHE A 117 17.21 15.55 8.03
C PHE A 117 17.61 14.22 8.68
N ALA A 118 18.14 13.29 7.89
CA ALA A 118 18.51 11.97 8.35
C ALA A 118 19.99 11.89 8.72
N ASP A 119 20.86 12.23 7.77
CA ASP A 119 22.32 12.17 7.93
C ASP A 119 23.03 12.84 6.74
N TRP A 120 24.35 12.84 6.73
CA TRP A 120 25.19 13.17 5.58
C TRP A 120 25.72 11.92 4.91
N TYR A 121 25.51 11.78 3.60
CA TYR A 121 26.19 10.77 2.80
C TYR A 121 27.63 11.23 2.51
N LEU A 122 28.60 10.46 3.01
CA LEU A 122 30.03 10.66 2.80
C LEU A 122 30.58 9.55 1.90
N PRO A 123 30.83 9.82 0.60
CA PRO A 123 31.42 8.81 -0.27
C PRO A 123 32.83 8.44 0.22
N PRO A 124 33.21 7.15 0.23
CA PRO A 124 34.54 6.72 0.64
C PRO A 124 35.62 7.38 -0.23
N GLY A 125 36.67 7.91 0.40
CA GLY A 125 37.82 8.46 -0.32
C GLY A 125 37.62 9.85 -0.90
N THR A 126 36.76 10.69 -0.29
CA THR A 126 36.60 12.10 -0.66
C THR A 126 37.29 13.04 0.35
N PRO A 127 38.63 13.15 0.39
CA PRO A 127 39.29 14.15 1.21
C PRO A 127 38.91 15.55 0.71
N GLY A 128 38.32 16.36 1.60
CA GLY A 128 38.05 17.78 1.31
C GLY A 128 36.65 18.12 0.82
N TYR A 129 35.66 17.22 0.94
CA TYR A 129 34.24 17.63 0.95
C TYR A 129 33.85 17.87 2.42
N PRO A 130 33.85 19.12 2.93
CA PRO A 130 33.54 19.38 4.33
C PRO A 130 32.08 19.02 4.69
N ASP A 131 31.18 18.96 3.69
CA ASP A 131 29.74 18.99 3.96
C ASP A 131 28.94 17.76 3.49
N GLY A 132 29.53 16.75 2.82
CA GLY A 132 28.76 15.57 2.36
C GLY A 132 27.55 15.89 1.45
N ILE A 133 26.72 14.89 1.15
CA ILE A 133 25.41 15.09 0.48
C ILE A 133 24.31 14.89 1.52
N PRO A 134 23.38 15.84 1.73
CA PRO A 134 22.38 15.71 2.77
C PRO A 134 21.39 14.61 2.40
N LEU A 135 21.11 13.73 3.36
CA LEU A 135 20.07 12.72 3.28
C LEU A 135 18.85 13.19 4.04
N TYR A 136 17.68 12.99 3.44
CA TYR A 136 16.41 13.32 4.04
C TYR A 136 15.57 12.06 4.21
N LYS A 137 14.81 12.00 5.30
CA LYS A 137 13.84 10.94 5.58
C LYS A 137 12.44 11.46 5.33
N LEU A 138 11.64 10.65 4.61
CA LEU A 138 10.21 10.85 4.46
C LEU A 138 9.50 9.59 4.98
N THR A 139 8.55 9.79 5.89
CA THR A 139 7.76 8.73 6.50
C THR A 139 6.31 8.86 6.05
N ILE A 140 5.71 7.73 5.67
CA ILE A 140 4.30 7.62 5.30
C ILE A 140 3.64 6.55 6.15
N GLY A 141 2.38 6.77 6.52
CA GLY A 141 1.59 5.74 7.19
C GLY A 141 0.11 5.97 7.01
N GLY A 142 -0.69 4.94 7.22
CA GLY A 142 -2.13 5.05 7.06
C GLY A 142 -2.87 3.73 7.08
N HIS A 143 -4.09 3.76 6.57
CA HIS A 143 -5.00 2.63 6.49
C HIS A 143 -5.12 2.13 5.05
N TRP A 144 -5.12 0.82 4.87
CA TRP A 144 -5.41 0.15 3.60
C TRP A 144 -6.65 -0.72 3.72
N ALA A 145 -7.37 -0.89 2.62
CA ALA A 145 -8.50 -1.82 2.52
C ALA A 145 -8.55 -2.43 1.12
N PHE A 146 -8.61 -3.76 1.02
CA PHE A 146 -8.75 -4.43 -0.27
C PHE A 146 -10.09 -4.08 -0.92
N THR A 147 -10.02 -3.71 -2.19
CA THR A 147 -11.16 -3.48 -3.08
C THR A 147 -11.28 -4.57 -4.13
N ASP A 148 -10.21 -5.32 -4.39
CA ASP A 148 -10.21 -6.48 -5.29
C ASP A 148 -9.18 -7.54 -4.84
N GLY A 149 -9.38 -8.78 -5.30
CA GLY A 149 -8.51 -9.94 -5.03
C GLY A 149 -8.67 -10.58 -3.64
N ALA A 150 -9.04 -9.82 -2.61
CA ALA A 150 -9.31 -10.31 -1.26
C ALA A 150 -10.30 -9.40 -0.51
N LYS A 151 -10.73 -9.82 0.68
CA LYS A 151 -11.40 -8.94 1.65
C LYS A 151 -10.50 -8.74 2.85
N GLY A 152 -10.25 -7.51 3.24
CA GLY A 152 -9.37 -7.24 4.37
C GLY A 152 -9.01 -5.78 4.49
N GLN A 153 -8.47 -5.41 5.64
CA GLN A 153 -8.00 -4.07 5.92
C GLN A 153 -6.99 -4.07 7.07
N GLY A 154 -6.27 -2.98 7.20
CA GLY A 154 -5.38 -2.72 8.30
C GLY A 154 -4.53 -1.49 8.04
N ASP A 155 -3.37 -1.45 8.69
CA ASP A 155 -2.49 -0.29 8.68
C ASP A 155 -1.24 -0.56 7.84
N PHE A 156 -0.65 0.50 7.31
CA PHE A 156 0.65 0.46 6.68
C PHE A 156 1.54 1.58 7.23
N GLU A 157 2.84 1.31 7.22
CA GLU A 157 3.90 2.27 7.51
C GLU A 157 5.03 2.07 6.50
N GLY A 158 5.63 3.15 6.06
CA GLY A 158 6.81 3.11 5.22
C GLY A 158 7.67 4.34 5.39
N TRP A 159 8.95 4.20 5.09
CA TRP A 159 9.87 5.32 5.07
C TRP A 159 10.89 5.17 3.95
N VAL A 160 11.41 6.31 3.50
CA VAL A 160 12.54 6.39 2.57
C VAL A 160 13.57 7.37 3.09
N VAL A 161 14.84 7.03 2.95
CA VAL A 161 15.97 7.94 3.09
C VAL A 161 16.53 8.20 1.70
N PHE A 162 16.60 9.47 1.30
CA PHE A 162 16.92 9.82 -0.09
C PHE A 162 17.83 11.03 -0.22
N ILE A 163 18.49 11.10 -1.37
CA ILE A 163 19.21 12.28 -1.86
C ILE A 163 18.20 13.12 -2.67
N PRO A 164 18.02 14.41 -2.36
CA PRO A 164 17.10 15.27 -3.09
C PRO A 164 17.70 15.73 -4.42
N THR A 165 16.86 16.00 -5.40
CA THR A 165 17.24 16.78 -6.59
C THR A 165 17.43 18.25 -6.19
N PRO A 166 18.06 19.09 -7.04
CA PRO A 166 18.14 20.53 -6.80
C PRO A 166 16.76 21.22 -6.64
N GLN A 167 15.69 20.58 -7.11
CA GLN A 167 14.31 21.04 -6.98
C GLN A 167 13.59 20.47 -5.74
N GLY A 168 14.28 19.70 -4.90
CA GLY A 168 13.71 19.09 -3.69
C GLY A 168 12.89 17.81 -3.93
N HIS A 169 12.99 17.18 -5.10
CA HIS A 169 12.35 15.88 -5.35
C HIS A 169 13.24 14.72 -4.90
N VAL A 170 12.68 13.52 -4.79
CA VAL A 170 13.46 12.30 -4.54
C VAL A 170 14.31 11.99 -5.79
N SER A 171 15.64 11.98 -5.65
CA SER A 171 16.56 11.61 -6.73
C SER A 171 17.00 10.16 -6.62
N VAL A 172 17.53 9.77 -5.46
CA VAL A 172 18.08 8.43 -5.20
C VAL A 172 17.62 7.98 -3.83
N ILE A 173 17.09 6.75 -3.74
CA ILE A 173 16.73 6.12 -2.46
C ILE A 173 17.97 5.36 -1.97
N THR A 174 18.40 5.69 -0.75
CA THR A 174 19.59 5.10 -0.09
C THR A 174 19.20 4.05 0.96
N GLY A 175 17.97 4.12 1.47
CA GLY A 175 17.38 3.13 2.34
C GLY A 175 15.86 3.29 2.36
N SER A 176 15.14 2.20 2.54
CA SER A 176 13.68 2.24 2.67
C SER A 176 13.16 1.02 3.41
N ALA A 177 11.95 1.15 3.94
CA ALA A 177 11.14 0.03 4.38
C ALA A 177 9.67 0.33 4.17
N PHE A 178 8.87 -0.72 4.04
CA PHE A 178 7.43 -0.67 3.95
C PHE A 178 6.84 -1.88 4.66
N THR A 179 5.77 -1.69 5.41
CA THR A 179 5.11 -2.74 6.18
C THR A 179 3.62 -2.50 6.13
N MET A 180 2.86 -3.56 5.89
CA MET A 180 1.42 -3.62 5.95
C MET A 180 1.03 -4.70 6.94
N THR A 181 0.17 -4.36 7.88
CA THR A 181 -0.37 -5.32 8.85
C THR A 181 -1.89 -5.20 8.88
N GLY A 182 -2.58 -6.26 9.26
CA GLY A 182 -4.03 -6.19 9.39
C GLY A 182 -4.70 -7.55 9.51
N LYS A 183 -5.89 -7.64 8.94
CA LYS A 183 -6.62 -8.90 8.79
C LYS A 183 -7.22 -9.01 7.41
N TRP A 184 -7.22 -10.22 6.88
CA TRP A 184 -7.78 -10.50 5.56
C TRP A 184 -8.44 -11.88 5.49
N GLN A 185 -9.13 -12.09 4.38
CA GLN A 185 -9.76 -13.32 3.96
C GLN A 185 -9.43 -13.47 2.47
N GLN A 186 -8.61 -14.48 2.17
CA GLN A 186 -8.33 -14.87 0.79
C GLN A 186 -9.62 -15.41 0.12
N PRO A 187 -9.75 -15.24 -1.21
CA PRO A 187 -10.89 -15.72 -1.97
C PRO A 187 -11.06 -17.24 -1.89
#